data_AF-A0A660ZG22-F1
#
_entry.id   AF-A0A660ZG22-F1
#
_cell.length_a   1.000
_cell.length_b   1.000
_cell.length_c   1.000
_cell.angle_alpha   90.00
_cell.angle_beta   90.00
_cell.angle_gamma   90.00
#
_symmetry.space_group_name_H-M   'P 1'
#
loop_
_entity.id
_entity.type
_entity.pdbx_description
1 polymer ?
#
loop_
_entity_poly.entity_id
_entity_poly.type
_entity_poly.pdbx_seq_one_letter_code
_entity_poly.pdbx_strand_id
1 'polypeptide(L)' 'MSLLIIIIATVLVNNFVLSYFLGICPFLGVSGKASSAIGMGFAVTFVMTLTAAITWLIKYEILIPFHLPFLEYVS' A
#
# COMPACT_ATOMS: atom_id res chain seq x y z
N MET A 1 10.50 -19.45 18.41
CA MET A 1 10.06 -19.10 17.05
C MET A 1 11.14 -18.20 16.44
N SER A 2 11.95 -18.69 15.51
CA SER A 2 13.06 -17.88 14.96
C SER A 2 12.52 -16.65 14.22
N LEU A 3 13.04 -15.46 14.56
CA LEU A 3 12.74 -14.17 13.91
C LEU A 3 12.77 -14.26 12.38
N LEU A 4 13.67 -15.10 11.86
CA LEU A 4 13.84 -15.39 10.43
C LEU A 4 12.56 -15.97 9.77
N ILE A 5 11.87 -16.88 10.45
CA ILE A 5 10.60 -17.47 9.96
C ILE A 5 9.47 -16.45 9.98
N ILE A 6 9.42 -15.58 10.99
CA ILE A 6 8.39 -14.52 11.09
C ILE A 6 8.58 -13.53 9.94
N ILE A 7 9.82 -13.09 9.69
CA ILE A 7 10.13 -12.15 8.60
C ILE A 7 9.76 -12.75 7.24
N ILE A 8 10.14 -14.01 6.97
CA ILE A 8 9.81 -14.68 5.71
C ILE A 8 8.28 -14.83 5.56
N ALA A 9 7.57 -15.24 6.62
CA ALA A 9 6.12 -15.38 6.59
C ALA A 9 5.40 -14.04 6.33
N THR A 10 5.86 -12.94 6.93
CA THR A 10 5.25 -11.62 6.73
C THR A 10 5.54 -11.06 5.33
N VAL A 11 6.75 -11.25 4.79
CA VAL A 11 7.16 -10.68 3.50
C VAL A 11 6.66 -11.47 2.29
N LEU A 12 6.40 -12.78 2.42
CA LEU A 12 5.91 -13.61 1.30
C LEU A 12 4.44 -14.01 1.44
N VAL A 13 3.98 -14.41 2.62
CA VAL A 13 2.65 -15.03 2.80
C VAL A 13 1.59 -13.98 3.15
N ASN A 14 1.94 -13.00 3.99
CA ASN A 14 1.03 -11.92 4.40
C ASN A 14 1.33 -10.57 3.71
N ASN A 15 2.16 -10.57 2.68
CA ASN A 15 2.50 -9.34 1.99
C ASN A 15 1.34 -8.91 1.11
N PHE A 16 0.73 -7.80 1.51
CA PHE A 16 -0.41 -7.18 0.87
C PHE A 16 -0.26 -7.03 -0.66
N VAL A 17 0.95 -6.76 -1.17
CA VAL A 17 1.20 -6.58 -2.61
C VAL A 17 1.06 -7.90 -3.38
N LEU A 18 1.56 -9.01 -2.80
CA LEU A 18 1.49 -10.33 -3.43
C LEU A 18 0.14 -11.03 -3.17
N SER A 19 -0.45 -10.84 -1.99
CA SER A 19 -1.65 -11.57 -1.58
C SER A 19 -2.94 -10.99 -2.15
N TYR A 20 -3.00 -9.68 -2.40
CA TYR A 20 -4.22 -9.01 -2.91
C TYR A 20 -4.09 -8.51 -4.36
N PHE A 21 -2.95 -8.74 -5.02
CA PHE A 21 -2.64 -8.21 -6.37
C PHE A 21 -2.93 -6.70 -6.52
N LEU A 22 -2.84 -5.91 -5.43
CA LEU A 22 -3.09 -4.47 -5.52
C LEU A 22 -1.96 -3.82 -6.34
N GLY A 23 -2.32 -3.22 -7.48
CA GLY A 23 -1.34 -2.73 -8.45
C GLY A 23 -1.06 -3.68 -9.63
N ILE A 24 -1.98 -4.59 -9.97
CA ILE A 24 -1.98 -5.32 -11.24
C ILE A 24 -1.78 -4.40 -12.45
N CYS A 25 -2.47 -3.26 -12.50
CA CYS A 25 -2.40 -2.33 -13.62
C CYS A 25 -0.99 -1.75 -13.87
N PRO A 26 -0.26 -1.22 -12.87
CA PRO A 26 1.13 -0.82 -13.07
C PRO A 26 2.04 -2.02 -13.34
N PHE A 27 1.82 -3.16 -12.68
CA PHE A 27 2.62 -4.37 -12.88
C PHE A 27 2.58 -4.85 -14.34
N LEU A 28 1.39 -4.96 -14.93
CA LEU A 28 1.23 -5.35 -16.34
C LEU A 28 1.92 -4.37 -17.30
N GLY A 29 1.91 -3.07 -16.99
CA GLY A 29 2.51 -2.03 -17.83
C GLY A 29 4.04 -2.00 -17.83
N VAL A 30 4.70 -2.43 -16.75
CA VAL A 30 6.17 -2.32 -16.61
C VAL A 30 6.90 -3.66 -16.51
N SER A 31 6.18 -4.79 -16.53
CA SER A 31 6.75 -6.16 -16.44
C SER A 31 7.87 -6.46 -17.45
N GLY A 32 7.83 -5.84 -18.64
CA GLY A 32 8.80 -6.12 -19.71
C GLY A 32 10.16 -5.43 -19.59
N LYS A 33 10.32 -4.42 -18.72
CA LYS A 33 11.55 -3.63 -18.60
C LYS A 33 11.90 -3.31 -17.15
N ALA A 34 13.01 -3.85 -16.66
CA ALA A 34 13.48 -3.62 -15.29
C ALA A 34 13.76 -2.13 -15.00
N SER A 35 14.26 -1.37 -15.97
CA SER A 35 14.49 0.07 -15.82
C SER A 35 13.19 0.86 -15.55
N SER A 36 12.09 0.47 -16.22
CA SER A 36 10.77 1.07 -16.00
C SER A 36 10.14 0.61 -14.69
N ALA A 37 10.33 -0.65 -14.31
CA ALA A 37 9.81 -1.20 -13.05
C ALA A 37 10.41 -0.52 -11.81
N ILE A 38 11.70 -0.19 -11.83
CA ILE A 38 12.37 0.51 -10.71
C ILE A 38 11.78 1.92 -10.53
N GLY A 39 11.65 2.68 -11.62
CA GLY A 39 11.06 4.02 -11.56
C GLY A 39 9.61 4.01 -11.06
N MET A 40 8.82 3.03 -11.52
CA MET A 40 7.44 2.86 -11.07
C MET A 40 7.35 2.45 -9.59
N GLY A 41 8.25 1.57 -9.11
CA GLY A 41 8.32 1.17 -7.71
C GLY A 41 8.62 2.35 -6.78
N PHE A 42 9.56 3.22 -7.14
CA PHE A 42 9.84 4.45 -6.38
C PHE A 42 8.66 5.41 -6.36
N ALA A 43 8.00 5.62 -7.51
CA ALA A 43 6.83 6.49 -7.57
C ALA A 43 5.69 5.99 -6.66
N VAL A 44 5.37 4.69 -6.72
CA VAL A 44 4.29 4.11 -5.92
C VAL A 44 4.61 4.13 -4.43
N THR A 45 5.84 3.78 -4.03
CA THR A 45 6.23 3.82 -2.60
C THR A 45 6.16 5.24 -2.04
N PHE A 46 6.60 6.24 -2.80
CA PHE A 46 6.48 7.65 -2.38
C PHE A 46 5.03 8.10 -2.23
N VAL A 47 4.18 7.84 -3.23
CA VAL A 47 2.77 8.25 -3.18
C VAL A 47 2.03 7.52 -2.06
N MET A 48 2.20 6.21 -1.94
CA MET A 48 1.51 5.41 -0.91
C MET A 48 1.89 5.84 0.51
N THR A 49 3.16 6.14 0.77
CA THR A 49 3.60 6.58 2.10
C THR A 49 3.03 7.95 2.45
N LEU A 50 3.05 8.91 1.51
CA LEU A 50 2.47 10.24 1.71
C LEU A 50 0.96 10.16 1.91
N THR A 51 0.25 9.43 1.06
CA THR A 51 -1.21 9.25 1.18
C THR A 51 -1.58 8.60 2.50
N ALA A 52 -0.88 7.55 2.94
CA ALA A 52 -1.15 6.90 4.21
C ALA A 52 -1.03 7.87 5.40
N ALA A 53 0.02 8.71 5.42
CA ALA A 53 0.21 9.70 6.47
C ALA A 53 -0.93 10.74 6.51
N ILE A 54 -1.33 11.25 5.35
CA ILE A 54 -2.39 12.26 5.24
C ILE A 54 -3.76 11.66 5.59
N THR A 55 -4.08 10.48 5.07
CA THR A 55 -5.36 9.80 5.34
C THR A 55 -5.50 9.44 6.82
N TRP A 56 -4.39 9.09 7.49
CA TRP A 56 -4.39 8.88 8.93
C TRP A 56 -4.78 10.16 9.69
N LEU A 57 -4.18 11.31 9.34
CA LEU A 57 -4.54 12.59 9.94
C LEU A 57 -6.03 12.93 9.71
N ILE A 58 -6.53 12.76 8.48
CA ILE A 58 -7.94 13.02 8.15
C ILE A 58 -8.87 12.12 8.96
N LYS A 59 -8.53 10.83 9.13
CA LYS A 59 -9.36 9.88 9.88
C LYS A 59 -9.50 10.27 11.35
N TYR A 60 -8.39 10.60 12.00
CA TYR A 60 -8.36 10.88 13.44
C TYR A 60 -8.81 12.30 13.79
N GLU A 61 -8.45 13.30 12.99
CA GLU A 61 -8.75 14.70 13.30
C GLU A 61 -10.11 15.16 12.77
N ILE A 62 -10.66 14.50 11.75
CA ILE A 62 -11.90 14.93 11.08
C ILE A 62 -12.97 13.84 11.18
N LEU A 63 -12.68 12.64 10.70
CA LEU A 63 -13.73 11.65 10.49
C LEU A 63 -14.33 11.09 11.80
N ILE A 64 -13.47 10.81 12.77
CA ILE A 64 -13.85 10.33 14.10
C ILE A 64 -14.61 11.39 14.92
N PRO A 65 -14.11 12.64 15.09
CA PRO A 65 -14.82 13.62 15.89
C PRO A 65 -16.17 14.03 15.30
N PHE A 66 -16.27 14.12 13.96
CA PHE A 66 -17.52 14.47 13.29
C PHE A 66 -18.47 13.27 13.10
N HIS A 67 -18.10 12.06 13.53
CA HIS A 67 -18.91 10.83 13.37
C HIS A 67 -19.34 10.58 11.92
N LEU A 68 -18.42 10.74 10.96
CA LEU A 68 -18.69 10.58 9.51
C LEU A 68 -17.99 9.34 8.91
N PRO A 69 -18.16 8.12 9.46
CA PRO A 69 -17.42 6.94 9.01
C PRO A 69 -17.75 6.53 7.56
N PHE A 70 -18.90 6.97 7.02
CA PHE A 70 -19.31 6.68 5.65
C PHE A 70 -18.47 7.40 4.58
N LEU A 71 -17.73 8.45 4.96
CA LEU A 71 -16.83 9.17 4.06
C LEU A 71 -15.42 8.54 3.99
N GLU A 72 -15.14 7.47 4.76
CA GLU A 72 -13.82 6.83 4.80
C GLU A 72 -13.46 6.16 3.47
N TYR A 73 -14.47 5.64 2.76
CA TYR A 73 -14.31 5.00 1.47
C TYR A 73 -15.11 5.78 0.43
N VAL A 74 -14.42 6.26 -0.61
CA VAL A 74 -15.08 6.71 -1.84
C VAL A 74 -15.45 5.45 -2.61
N SER A 75 -16.69 4.97 -2.45
CA SER A 75 -17.30 3.97 -3.32
C SER A 75 -17.90 4.62 -4.56
#